data_AF-A0A1S2Z133-F1
#
_entry.id   AF-A0A1S2Z133-F1
#
_cell.length_a   1.000
_cell.length_b   1.000
_cell.length_c   1.000
_cell.angle_alpha   90.00
_cell.angle_beta   90.00
_cell.angle_gamma   90.00
#
_symmetry.space_group_name_H-M   'P 1'
#
loop_
_entity.id
_entity.type
_entity.pdbx_description
1 polymer ?
#
loop_
_entity_poly.entity_id
_entity_poly.type
_entity_poly.pdbx_seq_one_letter_code
_entity_poly.pdbx_strand_id
1 'polypeptide(L)' 'MGGGMEAKKNKYIEDWGTARENLEFNFRWTRRNLLLVGIFGIAVPVLVYKGVVKEFHMQDEDNGRPYRKFKP' A
#
# COMPACT_ATOMS: atom_id res chain seq x y z
N MET A 1 31.43 17.40 2.88
CA MET A 1 30.69 16.38 2.10
C MET A 1 31.31 16.34 0.72
N GLY A 2 31.86 15.20 0.30
CA GLY A 2 32.70 15.09 -0.90
C GLY A 2 31.94 15.46 -2.18
N GLY A 3 32.19 16.67 -2.69
CA GLY A 3 31.73 17.10 -4.00
C GLY A 3 32.65 16.50 -5.07
N GLY A 4 32.11 15.61 -5.88
CA GLY A 4 32.93 14.91 -6.88
C GLY A 4 32.17 14.15 -7.96
N MET A 5 30.84 14.15 -7.97
CA MET A 5 30.06 13.62 -9.09
C MET A 5 28.86 14.53 -9.34
N GLU A 6 29.11 15.68 -9.95
CA GLU A 6 28.04 16.50 -10.51
C GLU A 6 27.49 15.77 -11.74
N ALA A 7 26.53 14.87 -11.53
CA ALA A 7 25.70 14.39 -12.62
C ALA A 7 25.08 15.62 -13.32
N LYS A 8 25.10 15.64 -14.66
CA LYS A 8 24.53 16.75 -15.42
C LYS A 8 23.04 16.86 -15.10
N LYS A 9 22.68 17.83 -14.27
CA LYS A 9 21.29 18.06 -13.85
C LYS A 9 20.42 18.32 -15.06
N ASN A 10 19.34 17.58 -15.19
CA ASN A 10 18.31 17.82 -16.19
C ASN A 10 17.11 18.40 -15.48
N LYS A 11 16.79 19.67 -15.78
CA LYS A 11 15.66 20.39 -15.19
C LYS A 11 14.37 19.56 -15.17
N TYR A 12 14.04 18.87 -16.27
CA TYR A 12 12.81 18.10 -16.35
C TYR A 12 12.80 16.87 -15.43
N ILE A 13 13.97 16.27 -15.18
CA ILE A 13 14.10 15.13 -14.26
C ILE A 13 14.01 15.62 -12.81
N GLU A 14 14.68 16.73 -12.49
CA GLU A 14 14.64 17.33 -11.16
C GLU A 14 13.23 17.83 -10.81
N ASP A 15 12.55 18.52 -11.74
CA ASP A 15 11.19 19.02 -11.56
C ASP A 15 10.20 17.85 -11.39
N TRP A 16 10.36 16.76 -12.16
CA TRP A 16 9.53 15.56 -12.02
C TRP A 16 9.75 14.84 -10.69
N GLY A 17 11.00 14.68 -10.27
CA GLY A 17 11.35 14.12 -8.96
C GLY A 17 10.74 14.95 -7.83
N THR A 18 10.95 16.26 -7.88
CA THR A 18 10.40 17.22 -6.91
C THR A 18 8.87 17.16 -6.85
N ALA A 19 8.19 17.07 -7.99
CA ALA A 19 6.72 16.97 -8.02
C ALA A 19 6.19 15.67 -7.38
N ARG A 20 6.93 14.55 -7.50
CA ARG A 20 6.56 13.26 -6.89
C ARG A 20 6.80 13.23 -5.39
N GLU A 21 7.91 13.81 -4.95
CA GLU A 21 8.26 13.89 -3.54
C GLU A 21 7.33 14.83 -2.76
N ASN A 22 6.66 15.76 -3.44
CA ASN A 22 5.78 16.77 -2.85
C ASN A 22 4.31 16.61 -3.29
N LEU A 23 3.91 15.40 -3.70
CA LEU A 23 2.57 15.12 -4.22
C LEU A 23 1.49 15.35 -3.15
N GLU A 24 1.82 15.13 -1.87
CA GLU A 24 0.96 15.32 -0.71
C GLU A 24 0.48 16.76 -0.55
N PHE A 25 1.29 17.76 -0.88
CA PHE A 25 0.89 19.18 -0.81
C PHE A 25 -0.19 19.53 -1.84
N ASN A 26 -0.25 18.78 -2.93
CA ASN A 26 -1.20 18.98 -4.02
C ASN A 26 -2.39 18.01 -3.93
N PHE A 27 -2.42 17.13 -2.93
CA PHE A 27 -3.49 16.15 -2.77
C PHE A 27 -4.81 16.84 -2.39
N ARG A 28 -5.91 16.37 -2.98
CA ARG A 28 -7.26 16.88 -2.70
C ARG A 28 -8.22 15.74 -2.40
N TRP A 29 -9.05 15.93 -1.39
CA TRP A 29 -10.16 15.03 -1.09
C TRP A 29 -11.28 15.21 -2.12
N THR A 30 -11.22 14.40 -3.17
CA THR A 30 -12.29 14.26 -4.15
C THR A 30 -13.07 12.99 -3.90
N ARG A 31 -14.29 12.87 -4.45
CA ARG A 31 -15.07 11.63 -4.37
C ARG A 31 -14.29 10.43 -4.91
N ARG A 32 -13.52 10.62 -6.00
CA ARG A 32 -12.65 9.60 -6.57
C ARG A 32 -11.54 9.20 -5.60
N ASN A 33 -10.85 10.16 -4.99
CA ASN A 33 -9.75 9.87 -4.08
C ASN A 33 -10.24 9.20 -2.79
N LEU A 34 -11.39 9.62 -2.26
CA LEU A 34 -12.05 8.95 -1.14
C LEU A 34 -12.39 7.50 -1.46
N LEU A 35 -12.93 7.23 -2.66
CA LEU A 35 -13.23 5.87 -3.11
C LEU A 35 -11.96 5.02 -3.25
N LEU A 36 -10.88 5.58 -3.80
CA LEU A 36 -9.60 4.89 -3.90
C LEU A 36 -9.01 4.55 -2.53
N VAL A 37 -9.03 5.49 -1.58
CA VAL A 37 -8.59 5.25 -0.20
C VAL A 37 -9.46 4.19 0.48
N GLY A 38 -10.77 4.22 0.29
CA GLY A 38 -11.67 3.20 0.84
C GLY A 38 -11.41 1.81 0.27
N ILE A 39 -11.21 1.69 -1.03
CA ILE A 39 -10.94 0.39 -1.67
C ILE A 39 -9.56 -0.14 -1.26
N PHE A 40 -8.50 0.63 -1.49
CA PHE A 40 -7.14 0.13 -1.31
C PHE A 40 -6.63 0.25 0.12
N GLY A 41 -7.11 1.22 0.89
CA GLY A 41 -6.73 1.40 2.29
C GLY A 41 -7.54 0.54 3.27
N ILE A 42 -8.76 0.11 2.89
CA ILE A 42 -9.64 -0.64 3.81
C ILE A 42 -10.12 -1.95 3.18
N ALA A 43 -10.85 -1.89 2.06
CA ALA A 43 -11.54 -3.06 1.53
C ALA A 43 -10.57 -4.18 1.15
N VAL A 44 -9.53 -3.86 0.38
CA VAL A 44 -8.53 -4.85 -0.08
C VAL A 44 -7.81 -5.51 1.11
N PRO A 45 -7.19 -4.78 2.07
CA PRO A 45 -6.57 -5.40 3.24
C PRO A 45 -7.51 -6.29 4.06
N VAL A 46 -8.76 -5.86 4.28
CA VAL A 46 -9.75 -6.63 5.04
C VAL A 46 -10.13 -7.91 4.31
N LEU A 47 -10.35 -7.85 3.00
CA LEU A 47 -10.69 -9.02 2.20
C LEU A 47 -9.53 -10.00 2.12
N VAL A 48 -8.29 -9.52 1.96
CA VAL A 48 -7.09 -10.36 1.99
C VAL A 48 -6.97 -11.06 3.34
N TYR A 49 -7.08 -10.33 4.45
CA TYR A 49 -7.02 -10.93 5.79
C TYR A 49 -8.08 -12.02 5.97
N LYS A 50 -9.34 -11.72 5.64
CA LYS A 50 -10.45 -12.69 5.75
C LYS A 50 -10.25 -13.90 4.85
N GLY A 51 -9.77 -13.70 3.63
CA GLY A 51 -9.48 -14.78 2.68
C GLY A 51 -8.40 -15.72 3.21
N VAL A 52 -7.30 -15.15 3.71
CA VAL A 52 -6.19 -15.91 4.30
C VAL A 52 -6.63 -16.67 5.55
N VAL A 53 -7.35 -16.02 6.47
CA VAL A 53 -7.85 -16.69 7.69
C VAL A 53 -8.78 -17.84 7.34
N LYS A 54 -9.70 -17.64 6.37
CA LYS A 54 -10.59 -18.69 5.89
C LYS A 54 -9.82 -19.86 5.31
N GLU A 55 -8.80 -19.60 4.50
CA GLU A 55 -7.94 -20.63 3.92
C GLU A 55 -7.25 -21.46 5.00
N PHE A 56 -6.67 -20.82 6.01
CA PHE A 56 -6.06 -21.53 7.14
C PHE A 56 -7.07 -22.36 7.94
N HIS A 57 -8.29 -21.85 8.13
CA HIS A 57 -9.36 -22.57 8.80
C HIS A 57 -9.81 -23.80 8.03
N MET A 58 -9.95 -23.70 6.70
CA MET A 58 -10.26 -24.85 5.83
C MET A 58 -9.16 -25.91 5.92
N GLN A 59 -7.89 -25.50 5.92
CA GLN A 59 -6.77 -26.42 6.11
C GLN A 59 -6.75 -27.07 7.50
N ASP A 60 -7.10 -26.34 8.56
CA ASP A 60 -7.21 -26.91 9.90
C ASP A 60 -8.33 -27.96 9.96
N GLU A 61 -9.49 -27.71 9.34
CA GLU A 61 -10.59 -28.68 9.25
C GLU A 61 -10.20 -29.95 8.50
N ASP A 62 -9.59 -29.81 7.32
CA ASP A 62 -9.13 -30.95 6.50
C ASP A 62 -8.10 -31.82 7.26
N ASN A 63 -7.33 -31.20 8.16
CA ASN A 63 -6.34 -31.87 9.00
C ASN A 63 -6.88 -32.30 10.38
N GLY A 64 -8.17 -32.12 10.67
CA GLY A 64 -8.80 -32.46 11.96
C GLY A 64 -8.29 -31.63 13.14
N ARG A 65 -7.77 -30.43 12.89
CA ARG A 65 -7.21 -29.52 13.89
C ARG A 65 -8.27 -28.50 14.34
N PRO A 66 -8.24 -28.04 15.61
CA PRO A 66 -9.15 -27.02 16.08
C PRO A 66 -8.83 -25.66 15.45
N TYR A 67 -9.87 -24.87 15.13
CA TYR A 67 -9.71 -23.52 14.59
C TYR A 67 -8.88 -22.63 15.51
N ARG A 68 -7.91 -21.93 14.92
CA ARG A 68 -7.06 -20.98 15.62
C ARG A 68 -7.62 -19.57 15.52
N LYS A 69 -7.54 -18.82 16.62
CA LYS A 69 -7.89 -17.40 16.63
C LYS A 69 -6.72 -16.59 16.08
N PHE A 70 -6.86 -16.12 14.85
CA PHE A 70 -5.95 -15.14 14.28
C PHE A 70 -6.27 -13.77 14.88
N LYS A 71 -5.29 -13.10 15.49
CA LYS A 71 -5.41 -11.70 15.90
C LYS A 71 -5.10 -10.83 14.67
N PRO A 72 -5.80 -9.70 14.48
CA PRO A 72 -5.35 -8.68 13.53
C PRO A 72 -4.01 -8.08 13.97
#